data_AF-A0A6P1MAD6-F1
#
_entry.id   AF-A0A6P1MAD6-F1
#
_cell.length_a   1.000
_cell.length_b   1.000
_cell.length_c   1.000
_cell.angle_alpha   90.00
_cell.angle_beta   90.00
_cell.angle_gamma   90.00
#
_symmetry.space_group_name_H-M   'P 1'
#
loop_
_entity.id
_entity.type
_entity.pdbx_description
1 polymer ?
#
loop_
_entity_poly.entity_id
_entity_poly.type
_entity_poly.pdbx_seq_one_letter_code
_entity_poly.pdbx_strand_id
1 'polypeptide(L)'
;MSRKWIGIVLATLLAAGAANATRWIQDAPVGAKWSETSNWEGGALPTSGDLALFQLTQANTYDVDVDTSGVTRLLQVMQPHTFNGSGSIRVTTTVIADKKSCIINTIAGAVTYNIPVSVHLSSATNYYSLVNNMNSGGTTVFNDAFTLEAGTGKGINLDVGTFEFNGDLTVNDTMRLGSGTMIIGGSGTTSIGSPGYILTSGVGTKLYLNRTGAYTVADTSTGYLRVERTKIYFNAPYAVGTGTTVRMYQVDATAALVSGGNYDQEFGVLYCSSTVNDAIIDMQNSACMWTFADSSGIGWGAPGVGLAVTNVDTNNTVVRFKIDGGTGLTATQIDRTTVNGVALSDWGTTIEDGYLYITPATSVPAPDIVQPAIVSSSVVSGNVMKIVVDAPTEASRYTVEETANLTAPSWSSVAHSDDGVNTFMVTNLGYSTADGTNEVIYVQTTNSAGFFRIFGE
;
A
#
# COMPACT_ATOMS: atom_id res chain seq x y z
N MET A 1 8.11 -36.49 -14.84
CA MET A 1 9.39 -36.48 -14.11
C MET A 1 9.16 -36.12 -12.64
N SER A 2 8.41 -36.94 -11.90
CA SER A 2 7.94 -36.64 -10.54
C SER A 2 8.02 -37.92 -9.69
N ARG A 3 8.20 -37.76 -8.37
CA ARG A 3 8.29 -38.78 -7.29
C ARG A 3 9.67 -39.01 -6.64
N LYS A 4 10.81 -38.66 -7.25
CA LYS A 4 12.13 -38.88 -6.60
C LYS A 4 12.60 -37.80 -5.62
N TRP A 5 11.98 -36.62 -5.60
CA TRP A 5 12.38 -35.52 -4.70
C TRP A 5 11.73 -35.56 -3.30
N ILE A 6 10.57 -36.24 -3.14
CA ILE A 6 9.87 -36.33 -1.85
C ILE A 6 10.63 -37.22 -0.85
N GLY A 7 11.29 -38.27 -1.34
CA GLY A 7 12.03 -39.20 -0.47
C GLY A 7 13.32 -38.64 0.12
N ILE A 8 13.96 -37.67 -0.55
CA ILE A 8 15.26 -37.13 -0.10
C ILE A 8 15.06 -36.05 0.98
N VAL A 9 14.01 -35.21 0.87
CA VAL A 9 13.71 -34.19 1.91
C VAL A 9 13.23 -34.83 3.22
N LEU A 10 12.47 -35.93 3.14
CA LEU A 10 12.04 -36.69 4.32
C LEU A 10 13.22 -37.28 5.10
N ALA A 11 14.28 -37.74 4.41
CA ALA A 11 15.43 -38.39 5.02
C ALA A 11 16.46 -37.42 5.63
N THR A 12 16.67 -36.22 5.05
CA THR A 12 17.66 -35.27 5.57
C THR A 12 17.21 -34.49 6.82
N LEU A 13 15.89 -34.35 7.07
CA LEU A 13 15.38 -33.75 8.32
C LEU A 13 15.40 -34.72 9.51
N LEU A 14 15.42 -36.04 9.24
CA LEU A 14 15.47 -37.09 10.26
C LEU A 14 16.88 -37.32 10.88
N ALA A 15 17.94 -36.79 10.26
CA ALA A 15 19.32 -37.19 10.60
C ALA A 15 20.03 -36.34 11.68
N ALA A 16 19.37 -35.36 12.31
CA ALA A 16 20.01 -34.50 13.32
C ALA A 16 19.30 -34.51 14.68
N GLY A 17 19.63 -35.53 15.49
CA GLY A 17 19.71 -35.45 16.95
C GLY A 17 18.38 -35.31 17.71
N ALA A 18 17.79 -36.46 18.06
CA ALA A 18 17.26 -36.78 19.40
C ALA A 18 16.81 -38.24 19.38
N ALA A 19 17.54 -39.13 20.07
CA ALA A 19 17.26 -40.56 20.08
C ALA A 19 15.98 -40.96 20.84
N ASN A 20 15.20 -40.00 21.37
CA ASN A 20 14.03 -40.25 22.23
C ASN A 20 12.84 -39.31 21.91
N ALA A 21 12.72 -38.79 20.69
CA ALA A 21 11.56 -37.96 20.36
C ALA A 21 10.30 -38.84 20.23
N THR A 22 9.38 -38.71 21.18
CA THR A 22 8.03 -39.28 21.15
C THR A 22 7.27 -38.70 19.95
N ARG A 23 6.55 -39.53 19.19
CA ARG A 23 5.76 -39.11 18.01
C ARG A 23 4.28 -39.41 18.21
N TRP A 24 3.41 -38.69 17.51
CA TRP A 24 1.98 -39.04 17.47
C TRP A 24 1.78 -40.33 16.67
N ILE A 25 1.03 -41.30 17.20
CA ILE A 25 0.85 -42.62 16.57
C ILE A 25 0.03 -42.48 15.28
N GLN A 26 0.47 -43.18 14.24
CA GLN A 26 -0.12 -43.13 12.88
C GLN A 26 -1.59 -43.56 12.80
N ASP A 27 -2.07 -44.37 13.75
CA ASP A 27 -3.43 -44.94 13.73
C ASP A 27 -4.33 -44.43 14.86
N ALA A 28 -4.01 -43.26 15.44
CA ALA A 28 -4.87 -42.65 16.45
C ALA A 28 -6.27 -42.34 15.87
N PRO A 29 -7.37 -42.72 16.56
CA PRO A 29 -8.73 -42.52 16.04
C PRO A 29 -9.08 -41.04 15.93
N VAL A 30 -10.12 -40.73 15.15
CA VAL A 30 -10.71 -39.37 15.11
C VAL A 30 -11.14 -38.97 16.53
N GLY A 31 -10.78 -37.75 16.94
CA GLY A 31 -11.06 -37.25 18.30
C GLY A 31 -10.15 -37.80 19.39
N ALA A 32 -9.08 -38.51 19.01
CA ALA A 32 -8.03 -38.90 19.95
C ALA A 32 -7.47 -37.68 20.67
N LYS A 33 -7.29 -37.83 21.98
CA LYS A 33 -6.89 -36.76 22.89
C LYS A 33 -5.39 -36.73 23.08
N TRP A 34 -4.83 -35.54 23.20
CA TRP A 34 -3.39 -35.35 23.45
C TRP A 34 -3.00 -35.77 24.87
N SER A 35 -3.95 -35.74 25.81
CA SER A 35 -3.79 -36.20 27.19
C SER A 35 -3.62 -37.73 27.35
N GLU A 36 -3.94 -38.49 26.31
CA GLU A 36 -3.89 -39.95 26.34
C GLU A 36 -2.52 -40.44 25.86
N THR A 37 -1.70 -40.93 26.80
CA THR A 37 -0.35 -41.42 26.50
C THR A 37 -0.31 -42.58 25.49
N SER A 38 -1.42 -43.32 25.35
CA SER A 38 -1.58 -44.38 24.35
C SER A 38 -1.59 -43.87 22.92
N ASN A 39 -1.77 -42.57 22.69
CA ASN A 39 -1.74 -41.95 21.36
C ASN A 39 -0.33 -41.45 20.98
N TRP A 40 0.67 -41.65 21.84
CA TRP A 40 2.06 -41.23 21.65
C TRP A 40 3.02 -42.43 21.62
N GLU A 41 3.91 -42.47 20.63
CA GLU A 41 4.97 -43.47 20.48
C GLU A 41 5.89 -43.43 21.72
N GLY A 42 5.79 -44.43 22.59
CA GLY A 42 6.56 -44.51 23.84
C GLY A 42 5.70 -44.46 25.10
N GLY A 43 4.39 -44.22 24.98
CA GLY A 43 3.45 -44.33 26.10
C GLY A 43 3.61 -43.23 27.16
N ALA A 44 4.15 -42.08 26.78
CA ALA A 44 4.33 -40.92 27.64
C ALA A 44 3.78 -39.65 26.97
N LEU A 45 3.39 -38.66 27.78
CA LEU A 45 2.99 -37.34 27.27
C LEU A 45 4.21 -36.62 26.66
N PRO A 46 3.99 -35.80 25.61
CA PRO A 46 5.08 -35.11 24.92
C PRO A 46 5.78 -34.10 25.84
N THR A 47 7.10 -34.04 25.66
CA THR A 47 8.08 -33.17 26.34
C THR A 47 8.89 -32.36 25.32
N SER A 48 9.69 -31.40 25.79
CA SER A 48 10.27 -30.34 24.96
C SER A 48 11.27 -30.77 23.88
N GLY A 49 11.65 -32.04 23.89
CA GLY A 49 12.46 -32.66 22.85
C GLY A 49 11.66 -33.34 21.73
N ASP A 50 10.33 -33.42 21.85
CA ASP A 50 9.49 -34.30 21.03
C ASP A 50 9.03 -33.66 19.71
N LEU A 51 8.58 -34.51 18.78
CA LEU A 51 8.18 -34.13 17.42
C LEU A 51 6.74 -34.59 17.17
N ALA A 52 5.83 -33.65 16.93
CA ALA A 52 4.47 -33.98 16.52
C ALA A 52 4.42 -34.09 14.99
N LEU A 53 4.51 -35.32 14.48
CA LEU A 53 4.49 -35.62 13.05
C LEU A 53 3.13 -36.21 12.66
N PHE A 54 2.38 -35.47 11.85
CA PHE A 54 1.09 -35.89 11.31
C PHE A 54 1.23 -36.33 9.84
N GLN A 55 1.06 -37.62 9.58
CA GLN A 55 1.31 -38.28 8.29
C GLN A 55 0.02 -38.46 7.44
N LEU A 56 0.20 -38.93 6.20
CA LEU A 56 -0.83 -39.03 5.16
C LEU A 56 -1.96 -40.07 5.39
N THR A 57 -1.80 -40.99 6.33
CA THR A 57 -2.79 -42.06 6.57
C THR A 57 -3.61 -41.85 7.84
N GLN A 58 -3.36 -40.76 8.54
CA GLN A 58 -3.96 -40.42 9.81
C GLN A 58 -5.36 -39.81 9.64
N ALA A 59 -6.15 -39.79 10.73
CA ALA A 59 -7.36 -38.98 10.79
C ALA A 59 -7.04 -37.50 10.53
N ASN A 60 -7.98 -36.77 9.94
CA ASN A 60 -7.81 -35.34 9.61
C ASN A 60 -8.33 -34.39 10.69
N THR A 61 -8.82 -34.90 11.82
CA THR A 61 -9.35 -34.09 12.93
C THR A 61 -8.94 -34.67 14.28
N TYR A 62 -8.37 -33.81 15.14
CA TYR A 62 -7.86 -34.17 16.46
C TYR A 62 -8.29 -33.16 17.52
N ASP A 63 -8.56 -33.66 18.73
CA ASP A 63 -8.90 -32.82 19.89
C ASP A 63 -7.66 -32.66 20.78
N VAL A 64 -7.18 -31.43 20.90
CA VAL A 64 -6.14 -31.00 21.84
C VAL A 64 -6.84 -30.59 23.13
N ASP A 65 -6.82 -31.46 24.13
CA ASP A 65 -7.53 -31.29 25.40
C ASP A 65 -6.61 -30.95 26.58
N VAL A 66 -5.31 -30.84 26.32
CA VAL A 66 -4.28 -30.45 27.30
C VAL A 66 -3.47 -29.28 26.78
N ASP A 67 -3.04 -28.43 27.71
CA ASP A 67 -2.03 -27.42 27.42
C ASP A 67 -0.67 -28.08 27.24
N THR A 68 -0.14 -28.01 26.03
CA THR A 68 1.14 -28.64 25.67
C THR A 68 2.33 -27.83 26.17
N SER A 69 2.28 -27.30 27.39
CA SER A 69 3.39 -26.61 28.05
C SER A 69 4.71 -27.40 28.05
N GLY A 70 4.65 -28.70 27.75
CA GLY A 70 5.74 -29.61 27.43
C GLY A 70 6.21 -29.67 25.97
N VAL A 71 5.91 -28.74 25.06
CA VAL A 71 6.73 -28.39 23.87
C VAL A 71 6.95 -29.45 22.78
N THR A 72 6.40 -29.19 21.60
CA THR A 72 6.84 -29.81 20.35
C THR A 72 7.99 -28.99 19.74
N ARG A 73 9.13 -29.63 19.40
CA ARG A 73 10.25 -28.96 18.70
C ARG A 73 9.89 -28.60 17.25
N LEU A 74 9.08 -29.44 16.62
CA LEU A 74 8.60 -29.29 15.25
C LEU A 74 7.20 -29.91 15.12
N LEU A 75 6.24 -29.10 14.70
CA LEU A 75 4.93 -29.56 14.26
C LEU A 75 4.96 -29.73 12.75
N GLN A 76 4.89 -30.96 12.27
CA GLN A 76 4.85 -31.24 10.83
C GLN A 76 3.53 -31.91 10.46
N VAL A 77 2.84 -31.34 9.48
CA VAL A 77 1.54 -31.79 9.01
C VAL A 77 1.63 -32.11 7.52
N MET A 78 1.32 -33.36 7.16
CA MET A 78 1.48 -33.86 5.79
C MET A 78 0.18 -33.95 5.00
N GLN A 79 -0.98 -33.63 5.56
CA GLN A 79 -2.26 -33.57 4.84
C GLN A 79 -3.14 -32.49 5.48
N PRO A 80 -4.27 -32.08 4.88
CA PRO A 80 -5.21 -31.18 5.57
C PRO A 80 -5.60 -31.73 6.94
N HIS A 81 -5.52 -30.89 7.97
CA HIS A 81 -5.89 -31.26 9.34
C HIS A 81 -6.62 -30.12 10.04
N THR A 82 -7.49 -30.48 10.97
CA THR A 82 -8.14 -29.57 11.89
C THR A 82 -7.81 -29.96 13.32
N PHE A 83 -7.26 -29.02 14.09
CA PHE A 83 -7.02 -29.15 15.52
C PHE A 83 -8.11 -28.41 16.27
N ASN A 84 -8.91 -29.13 17.05
CA ASN A 84 -9.98 -28.62 17.92
C ASN A 84 -9.63 -28.88 19.38
N GLY A 85 -10.54 -28.54 20.30
CA GLY A 85 -10.43 -28.88 21.72
C GLY A 85 -10.37 -27.65 22.62
N SER A 86 -10.00 -27.87 23.88
CA SER A 86 -9.95 -26.83 24.92
C SER A 86 -8.53 -26.54 25.42
N GLY A 87 -7.54 -27.28 24.93
CA GLY A 87 -6.12 -27.10 25.27
C GLY A 87 -5.43 -26.13 24.31
N SER A 88 -4.10 -26.16 24.31
CA SER A 88 -3.27 -25.25 23.51
C SER A 88 -2.01 -25.94 22.97
N ILE A 89 -1.54 -25.48 21.81
CA ILE A 89 -0.27 -25.93 21.21
C ILE A 89 0.83 -24.91 21.50
N ARG A 90 1.93 -25.33 22.14
CA ARG A 90 3.15 -24.53 22.27
C ARG A 90 4.31 -25.19 21.55
N VAL A 91 4.80 -24.53 20.50
CA VAL A 91 5.99 -24.96 19.75
C VAL A 91 7.19 -24.20 20.29
N THR A 92 8.11 -24.88 20.99
CA THR A 92 9.36 -24.25 21.42
C THR A 92 10.53 -24.76 20.60
N THR A 93 11.32 -23.83 20.11
CA THR A 93 12.50 -24.13 19.32
C THR A 93 13.74 -23.53 19.96
N THR A 94 14.66 -24.43 20.32
CA THR A 94 15.99 -24.16 20.87
C THR A 94 16.98 -24.06 19.70
N VAL A 95 16.90 -22.97 18.94
CA VAL A 95 17.72 -22.82 17.72
C VAL A 95 19.20 -22.58 18.08
N ILE A 96 20.09 -23.33 17.41
CA ILE A 96 21.55 -23.08 17.36
C ILE A 96 22.03 -22.78 15.91
N ALA A 97 21.13 -22.76 14.91
CA ALA A 97 21.42 -22.53 13.50
C ALA A 97 20.25 -21.89 12.72
N ASP A 98 20.55 -20.96 11.80
CA ASP A 98 19.58 -20.17 11.01
C ASP A 98 18.52 -21.03 10.25
N LYS A 99 17.26 -20.58 10.23
CA LYS A 99 16.14 -21.09 9.40
C LYS A 99 15.68 -22.54 9.63
N LYS A 100 15.73 -23.07 10.85
CA LYS A 100 15.00 -24.31 11.15
C LYS A 100 13.48 -24.07 11.21
N SER A 101 12.70 -24.96 10.59
CA SER A 101 11.24 -24.86 10.65
C SER A 101 10.69 -25.33 11.99
N CYS A 102 9.73 -24.58 12.54
CA CYS A 102 9.02 -24.91 13.77
C CYS A 102 7.60 -25.43 13.49
N ILE A 103 6.97 -24.95 12.41
CA ILE A 103 5.71 -25.49 11.87
C ILE A 103 5.92 -25.74 10.38
N ILE A 104 5.58 -26.94 9.91
CA ILE A 104 5.72 -27.33 8.52
C ILE A 104 4.41 -27.97 8.04
N ASN A 105 3.79 -27.39 7.03
CA ASN A 105 2.69 -28.02 6.29
C ASN A 105 3.21 -28.43 4.91
N THR A 106 3.17 -29.72 4.56
CA THR A 106 3.91 -30.25 3.39
C THR A 106 3.04 -30.59 2.17
N ILE A 107 1.73 -30.38 2.20
CA ILE A 107 0.84 -30.71 1.07
C ILE A 107 -0.11 -29.54 0.78
N ALA A 108 -0.55 -29.46 -0.48
CA ALA A 108 -1.61 -28.54 -0.92
C ALA A 108 -2.91 -28.80 -0.16
N GLY A 109 -3.35 -27.82 0.62
CA GLY A 109 -4.57 -27.88 1.42
C GLY A 109 -4.48 -27.01 2.68
N ALA A 110 -5.53 -27.04 3.50
CA ALA A 110 -5.64 -26.21 4.69
C ALA A 110 -5.27 -26.99 5.97
N VAL A 111 -4.44 -26.40 6.81
CA VAL A 111 -4.26 -26.82 8.21
C VAL A 111 -4.87 -25.76 9.10
N THR A 112 -5.87 -26.15 9.89
CA THR A 112 -6.70 -25.25 10.69
C THR A 112 -6.50 -25.52 12.18
N TYR A 113 -6.25 -24.46 12.92
CA TYR A 113 -6.13 -24.46 14.38
C TYR A 113 -7.30 -23.68 14.97
N ASN A 114 -8.25 -24.40 15.60
CA ASN A 114 -9.37 -23.84 16.36
C ASN A 114 -9.05 -23.80 17.87
N ILE A 115 -7.76 -23.76 18.20
CA ILE A 115 -7.20 -23.76 19.54
C ILE A 115 -6.02 -22.78 19.58
N PRO A 116 -5.65 -22.26 20.76
CA PRO A 116 -4.51 -21.37 20.87
C PRO A 116 -3.20 -22.04 20.43
N VAL A 117 -2.42 -21.32 19.62
CA VAL A 117 -1.07 -21.73 19.18
C VAL A 117 -0.07 -20.68 19.61
N SER A 118 1.00 -21.10 20.29
CA SER A 118 2.12 -20.24 20.64
C SER A 118 3.43 -20.78 20.08
N VAL A 119 4.29 -19.87 19.62
CA VAL A 119 5.65 -20.18 19.19
C VAL A 119 6.61 -19.48 20.13
N HIS A 120 7.42 -20.26 20.83
CA HIS A 120 8.42 -19.77 21.77
C HIS A 120 9.85 -19.99 21.24
N LEU A 121 10.65 -18.93 21.16
CA LEU A 121 12.02 -18.97 20.64
C LEU A 121 13.04 -18.79 21.78
N SER A 122 13.60 -19.90 22.28
CA SER A 122 14.47 -19.91 23.47
C SER A 122 15.97 -19.85 23.18
N SER A 123 16.39 -19.61 21.92
CA SER A 123 17.82 -19.53 21.54
C SER A 123 18.58 -18.39 22.22
N ALA A 124 19.90 -18.52 22.43
CA ALA A 124 20.76 -17.42 22.88
C ALA A 124 21.21 -16.47 21.75
N THR A 125 20.79 -16.74 20.51
CA THR A 125 21.29 -16.09 19.28
C THR A 125 20.13 -15.59 18.43
N ASN A 126 20.36 -14.47 17.72
CA ASN A 126 19.40 -13.82 16.83
C ASN A 126 19.18 -14.69 15.57
N TYR A 127 18.08 -15.45 15.54
CA TYR A 127 17.73 -16.30 14.40
C TYR A 127 16.24 -16.27 14.13
N TYR A 128 15.90 -16.54 12.86
CA TYR A 128 14.51 -16.77 12.44
C TYR A 128 14.22 -18.27 12.37
N SER A 129 13.10 -18.69 12.95
CA SER A 129 12.51 -20.01 12.69
C SER A 129 11.51 -19.93 11.54
N LEU A 130 11.32 -21.00 10.77
CA LEU A 130 10.36 -21.02 9.65
C LEU A 130 9.01 -21.57 10.09
N VAL A 131 7.93 -20.87 9.76
CA VAL A 131 6.59 -21.45 9.63
C VAL A 131 6.36 -21.59 8.13
N ASN A 132 6.31 -22.82 7.63
CA ASN A 132 6.47 -23.10 6.21
C ASN A 132 5.31 -23.94 5.66
N ASN A 133 4.64 -23.44 4.63
CA ASN A 133 3.72 -24.24 3.82
C ASN A 133 4.46 -24.76 2.59
N MET A 134 5.25 -25.82 2.76
CA MET A 134 5.99 -26.44 1.66
C MET A 134 5.03 -26.91 0.55
N ASN A 135 5.43 -26.71 -0.71
CA ASN A 135 4.71 -27.05 -1.96
C ASN A 135 3.68 -26.04 -2.51
N SER A 136 3.99 -24.74 -2.43
CA SER A 136 3.46 -23.73 -3.36
C SER A 136 1.92 -23.59 -3.38
N GLY A 137 1.28 -23.52 -2.20
CA GLY A 137 -0.15 -23.18 -2.14
C GLY A 137 -0.95 -23.68 -0.94
N GLY A 138 -0.31 -24.26 0.09
CA GLY A 138 -0.99 -24.61 1.33
C GLY A 138 -1.47 -23.38 2.11
N THR A 139 -2.52 -23.56 2.92
CA THR A 139 -3.07 -22.53 3.80
C THR A 139 -2.94 -22.97 5.24
N THR A 140 -2.42 -22.10 6.11
CA THR A 140 -2.46 -22.27 7.56
C THR A 140 -3.48 -21.28 8.13
N VAL A 141 -4.47 -21.77 8.85
CA VAL A 141 -5.53 -20.94 9.44
C VAL A 141 -5.48 -21.04 10.96
N PHE A 142 -5.30 -19.92 11.63
CA PHE A 142 -5.40 -19.78 13.08
C PHE A 142 -6.73 -19.09 13.41
N ASN A 143 -7.75 -19.88 13.74
CA ASN A 143 -9.08 -19.37 14.11
C ASN A 143 -9.15 -18.90 15.56
N ASP A 144 -8.31 -19.46 16.42
CA ASP A 144 -8.11 -19.00 17.80
C ASP A 144 -6.78 -18.21 17.90
N ALA A 145 -6.33 -17.91 19.12
CA ALA A 145 -5.17 -17.09 19.38
C ALA A 145 -3.87 -17.66 18.79
N PHE A 146 -3.09 -16.81 18.13
CA PHE A 146 -1.69 -17.05 17.78
C PHE A 146 -0.77 -16.08 18.54
N THR A 147 0.18 -16.63 19.29
CA THR A 147 1.15 -15.83 20.06
C THR A 147 2.58 -16.15 19.65
N LEU A 148 3.32 -15.14 19.19
CA LEU A 148 4.77 -15.20 19.03
C LEU A 148 5.46 -14.67 20.29
N GLU A 149 6.14 -15.57 21.00
CA GLU A 149 6.96 -15.27 22.17
C GLU A 149 8.43 -15.44 21.83
N ALA A 150 9.01 -14.37 21.31
CA ALA A 150 10.42 -14.31 20.97
C ALA A 150 11.10 -13.27 21.87
N GLY A 151 12.31 -13.57 22.34
CA GLY A 151 13.15 -12.58 23.02
C GLY A 151 13.89 -11.74 21.99
N THR A 152 14.19 -10.49 22.33
CA THR A 152 14.73 -9.44 21.43
C THR A 152 15.66 -9.95 20.32
N GLY A 153 15.33 -9.60 19.07
CA GLY A 153 16.17 -9.91 17.90
C GLY A 153 15.93 -11.30 17.33
N LYS A 154 14.87 -11.97 17.76
CA LYS A 154 14.45 -13.28 17.25
C LYS A 154 13.11 -13.14 16.54
N GLY A 155 12.80 -14.11 15.71
CA GLY A 155 11.54 -14.06 15.00
C GLY A 155 11.14 -15.34 14.34
N ILE A 156 9.95 -15.30 13.74
CA ILE A 156 9.55 -16.31 12.77
C ILE A 156 9.57 -15.70 11.38
N ASN A 157 9.79 -16.55 10.39
CA ASN A 157 9.62 -16.21 8.99
C ASN A 157 8.52 -17.10 8.41
N LEU A 158 7.43 -16.45 8.01
CA LEU A 158 6.32 -17.04 7.28
C LEU A 158 6.76 -17.19 5.83
N ASP A 159 6.82 -18.44 5.35
CA ASP A 159 7.37 -18.76 4.04
C ASP A 159 6.43 -19.68 3.27
N VAL A 160 6.13 -19.27 2.03
CA VAL A 160 5.32 -19.97 1.03
C VAL A 160 3.84 -20.13 1.45
N GLY A 161 2.92 -20.07 0.48
CA GLY A 161 1.49 -20.29 0.72
C GLY A 161 0.79 -19.12 1.43
N THR A 162 -0.30 -19.43 2.14
CA THR A 162 -1.15 -18.45 2.83
C THR A 162 -1.18 -18.71 4.33
N PHE A 163 -1.04 -17.66 5.14
CA PHE A 163 -1.20 -17.69 6.59
C PHE A 163 -2.34 -16.76 6.98
N GLU A 164 -3.39 -17.31 7.60
CA GLU A 164 -4.59 -16.58 7.99
C GLU A 164 -4.71 -16.56 9.51
N PHE A 165 -4.81 -15.36 10.09
CA PHE A 165 -4.95 -15.11 11.52
C PHE A 165 -6.32 -14.50 11.77
N ASN A 166 -7.29 -15.34 12.13
CA ASN A 166 -8.69 -14.97 12.38
C ASN A 166 -8.96 -14.68 13.87
N GLY A 167 -8.27 -15.38 14.77
CA GLY A 167 -8.30 -15.15 16.21
C GLY A 167 -7.41 -13.99 16.65
N ASP A 168 -7.05 -13.98 17.94
CA ASP A 168 -6.11 -13.01 18.47
C ASP A 168 -4.71 -13.23 17.89
N LEU A 169 -4.00 -12.15 17.57
CA LEU A 169 -2.63 -12.19 17.06
C LEU A 169 -1.75 -11.35 17.96
N THR A 170 -0.88 -12.00 18.73
CA THR A 170 0.11 -11.33 19.58
C THR A 170 1.51 -11.54 19.03
N VAL A 171 2.21 -10.46 18.73
CA VAL A 171 3.54 -10.46 18.12
C VAL A 171 4.49 -9.69 19.02
N ASN A 172 5.19 -10.39 19.92
CA ASN A 172 6.09 -9.75 20.89
C ASN A 172 7.50 -9.47 20.33
N ASP A 173 7.82 -9.96 19.12
CA ASP A 173 9.09 -9.69 18.42
C ASP A 173 8.86 -9.71 16.90
N THR A 174 9.85 -10.09 16.09
CA THR A 174 9.80 -9.96 14.64
C THR A 174 9.04 -11.11 13.99
N MET A 175 7.96 -10.80 13.28
CA MET A 175 7.31 -11.74 12.37
C MET A 175 7.61 -11.31 10.94
N ARG A 176 8.41 -12.10 10.21
CA ARG A 176 8.79 -11.78 8.84
C ARG A 176 7.86 -12.49 7.86
N LEU A 177 7.34 -11.76 6.87
CA LEU A 177 6.71 -12.34 5.68
C LEU A 177 7.79 -12.47 4.59
N GLY A 178 8.35 -13.69 4.46
CA GLY A 178 9.47 -13.99 3.58
C GLY A 178 9.05 -14.36 2.16
N SER A 179 7.90 -15.03 2.00
CA SER A 179 7.23 -15.25 0.72
C SER A 179 5.74 -15.60 0.97
N GLY A 180 4.92 -15.56 -0.08
CA GLY A 180 3.49 -15.89 0.01
C GLY A 180 2.59 -14.76 0.51
N THR A 181 1.52 -15.14 1.21
CA THR A 181 0.43 -14.25 1.63
C THR A 181 0.18 -14.36 3.13
N MET A 182 0.01 -13.23 3.80
CA MET A 182 -0.51 -13.14 5.16
C MET A 182 -1.87 -12.44 5.14
N ILE A 183 -2.84 -12.97 5.87
CA ILE A 183 -4.17 -12.41 6.05
C ILE A 183 -4.41 -12.26 7.55
N ILE A 184 -4.67 -11.03 8.01
CA ILE A 184 -5.13 -10.77 9.37
C ILE A 184 -6.61 -10.38 9.26
N GLY A 185 -7.48 -11.30 9.65
CA GLY A 185 -8.92 -11.22 9.45
C GLY A 185 -9.70 -11.70 10.66
N GLY A 186 -10.91 -12.22 10.46
CA GLY A 186 -11.77 -12.68 11.56
C GLY A 186 -12.13 -11.59 12.57
N SER A 187 -12.42 -12.00 13.80
CA SER A 187 -12.96 -11.14 14.86
C SER A 187 -12.03 -10.93 16.06
N GLY A 188 -10.84 -11.52 16.05
CA GLY A 188 -9.87 -11.32 17.13
C GLY A 188 -9.23 -9.94 17.13
N THR A 189 -8.28 -9.75 18.03
CA THR A 189 -7.48 -8.53 18.22
C THR A 189 -6.05 -8.73 17.75
N THR A 190 -5.36 -7.66 17.38
CA THR A 190 -3.92 -7.73 17.07
C THR A 190 -3.14 -6.84 18.04
N SER A 191 -2.05 -7.36 18.60
CA SER A 191 -1.08 -6.59 19.39
C SER A 191 0.34 -6.88 18.91
N ILE A 192 1.03 -5.84 18.45
CA ILE A 192 2.42 -5.91 18.03
C ILE A 192 3.24 -5.16 19.08
N GLY A 193 3.99 -5.91 19.90
CA GLY A 193 4.81 -5.37 20.98
C GLY A 193 5.97 -4.50 20.48
N SER A 194 6.71 -3.88 21.40
CA SER A 194 7.97 -3.17 21.10
C SER A 194 9.15 -3.99 21.64
N PRO A 195 10.16 -4.36 20.82
CA PRO A 195 10.48 -3.86 19.48
C PRO A 195 9.87 -4.66 18.31
N GLY A 196 8.80 -5.42 18.56
CA GLY A 196 8.15 -6.27 17.54
C GLY A 196 7.63 -5.47 16.33
N TYR A 197 7.69 -6.09 15.16
CA TYR A 197 7.07 -5.60 13.94
C TYR A 197 6.83 -6.77 12.97
N ILE A 198 5.88 -6.60 12.07
CA ILE A 198 5.72 -7.51 10.94
C ILE A 198 6.63 -7.01 9.82
N LEU A 199 7.73 -7.72 9.57
CA LEU A 199 8.68 -7.40 8.51
C LEU A 199 8.16 -7.93 7.18
N THR A 200 7.66 -7.03 6.35
CA THR A 200 7.34 -7.31 4.96
C THR A 200 8.63 -7.23 4.14
N SER A 201 9.12 -8.32 3.54
CA SER A 201 10.45 -8.30 2.88
C SER A 201 10.67 -9.35 1.79
N GLY A 202 9.69 -10.22 1.55
CA GLY A 202 9.67 -11.10 0.40
C GLY A 202 9.33 -10.33 -0.86
N VAL A 203 9.90 -10.70 -2.02
CA VAL A 203 9.46 -10.10 -3.28
C VAL A 203 8.06 -10.59 -3.61
N GLY A 204 7.15 -9.66 -3.91
CA GLY A 204 5.80 -10.01 -4.35
C GLY A 204 4.93 -10.63 -3.26
N THR A 205 5.33 -10.51 -1.99
CA THR A 205 4.48 -10.89 -0.87
C THR A 205 3.27 -9.98 -0.76
N LYS A 206 2.20 -10.51 -0.15
CA LYS A 206 0.96 -9.76 0.09
C LYS A 206 0.55 -9.86 1.55
N LEU A 207 0.24 -8.73 2.16
CA LEU A 207 -0.36 -8.65 3.49
C LEU A 207 -1.77 -8.08 3.34
N TYR A 208 -2.77 -8.79 3.83
CA TYR A 208 -4.17 -8.37 3.81
C TYR A 208 -4.62 -8.03 5.23
N LEU A 209 -5.03 -6.78 5.44
CA LEU A 209 -5.57 -6.29 6.70
C LEU A 209 -7.10 -6.21 6.57
N ASN A 210 -7.78 -7.30 6.95
CA ASN A 210 -9.20 -7.55 6.68
C ASN A 210 -10.12 -7.24 7.87
N ARG A 211 -9.59 -6.63 8.94
CA ARG A 211 -10.38 -6.18 10.08
C ARG A 211 -9.85 -4.84 10.62
N THR A 212 -10.71 -4.08 11.29
CA THR A 212 -10.29 -2.91 12.07
C THR A 212 -9.28 -3.33 13.13
N GLY A 213 -8.20 -2.56 13.28
CA GLY A 213 -7.13 -2.87 14.22
C GLY A 213 -6.31 -4.13 13.87
N ALA A 214 -6.38 -4.61 12.62
CA ALA A 214 -5.59 -5.75 12.14
C ALA A 214 -4.08 -5.55 12.34
N TYR A 215 -3.59 -4.31 12.36
CA TYR A 215 -2.21 -3.98 12.69
C TYR A 215 -2.19 -2.88 13.75
N THR A 216 -1.98 -3.26 15.01
CA THR A 216 -1.91 -2.30 16.13
C THR A 216 -0.57 -2.45 16.83
N VAL A 217 0.22 -1.37 16.84
CA VAL A 217 1.49 -1.31 17.57
C VAL A 217 1.24 -0.91 19.02
N ALA A 218 1.96 -1.52 19.95
CA ALA A 218 1.83 -1.26 21.38
C ALA A 218 2.36 0.13 21.79
N ASP A 219 3.34 0.65 21.04
CA ASP A 219 3.95 1.96 21.27
C ASP A 219 4.16 2.65 19.91
N THR A 220 3.40 3.72 19.65
CA THR A 220 3.46 4.47 18.39
C THR A 220 4.72 5.34 18.27
N SER A 221 5.47 5.55 19.36
CA SER A 221 6.72 6.31 19.33
C SER A 221 7.89 5.50 18.78
N THR A 222 7.85 4.17 18.93
CA THR A 222 8.89 3.25 18.47
C THR A 222 8.42 2.27 17.40
N GLY A 223 7.13 1.93 17.40
CA GLY A 223 6.48 1.02 16.46
C GLY A 223 6.06 1.70 15.15
N TYR A 224 6.14 0.96 14.05
CA TYR A 224 5.74 1.43 12.73
C TYR A 224 5.28 0.28 11.84
N LEU A 225 4.50 0.61 10.82
CA LEU A 225 4.21 -0.29 9.70
C LEU A 225 5.37 -0.21 8.70
N ARG A 226 6.14 -1.28 8.59
CA ARG A 226 7.23 -1.38 7.61
C ARG A 226 6.73 -1.97 6.31
N VAL A 227 6.88 -1.22 5.21
CA VAL A 227 6.52 -1.65 3.86
C VAL A 227 7.79 -1.82 3.05
N GLU A 228 8.16 -3.06 2.79
CA GLU A 228 9.33 -3.39 1.98
C GLU A 228 8.99 -4.59 1.09
N ARG A 229 9.11 -4.40 -0.23
CA ARG A 229 8.91 -5.45 -1.26
C ARG A 229 7.53 -6.11 -1.29
N THR A 230 6.54 -5.53 -0.60
CA THR A 230 5.26 -6.15 -0.29
C THR A 230 4.11 -5.22 -0.60
N LYS A 231 3.02 -5.78 -1.13
CA LYS A 231 1.74 -5.08 -1.22
C LYS A 231 0.93 -5.28 0.06
N ILE A 232 0.52 -4.19 0.69
CA ILE A 232 -0.34 -4.21 1.88
C ILE A 232 -1.73 -3.73 1.48
N TYR A 233 -2.72 -4.59 1.63
CA TYR A 233 -4.11 -4.34 1.27
C TYR A 233 -4.92 -3.95 2.50
N PHE A 234 -5.59 -2.80 2.44
CA PHE A 234 -6.44 -2.27 3.50
C PHE A 234 -7.91 -2.57 3.20
N ASN A 235 -8.40 -3.71 3.66
CA ASN A 235 -9.74 -4.24 3.36
C ASN A 235 -10.76 -3.99 4.49
N ALA A 236 -10.46 -3.06 5.40
CA ALA A 236 -11.32 -2.69 6.52
C ALA A 236 -11.02 -1.25 6.97
N PRO A 237 -11.99 -0.52 7.56
CA PRO A 237 -11.74 0.82 8.06
C PRO A 237 -10.80 0.75 9.27
N TYR A 238 -9.84 1.69 9.35
CA TYR A 238 -8.85 1.74 10.42
C TYR A 238 -8.17 0.38 10.63
N ALA A 239 -7.73 -0.25 9.53
CA ALA A 239 -7.10 -1.57 9.57
C ALA A 239 -5.75 -1.51 10.30
N VAL A 240 -5.11 -0.34 10.26
CA VAL A 240 -3.95 0.00 11.07
C VAL A 240 -4.41 0.91 12.22
N GLY A 241 -3.88 0.68 13.42
CA GLY A 241 -4.17 1.52 14.58
C GLY A 241 -3.79 2.99 14.34
N THR A 242 -4.69 3.90 14.73
CA THR A 242 -4.52 5.34 14.52
C THR A 242 -3.17 5.85 15.01
N GLY A 243 -2.51 6.67 14.18
CA GLY A 243 -1.21 7.28 14.53
C GLY A 243 -0.01 6.36 14.32
N THR A 244 -0.19 5.13 13.83
CA THR A 244 0.93 4.26 13.47
C THR A 244 1.73 4.87 12.32
N THR A 245 3.02 5.14 12.56
CA THR A 245 3.94 5.62 11.52
C THR A 245 4.06 4.60 10.39
N VAL A 246 4.04 5.06 9.14
CA VAL A 246 4.26 4.20 7.97
C VAL A 246 5.64 4.47 7.39
N ARG A 247 6.46 3.42 7.29
CA ARG A 247 7.80 3.50 6.69
C ARG A 247 7.86 2.63 5.44
N MET A 248 7.93 3.29 4.30
CA MET A 248 8.08 2.65 3.00
C MET A 248 9.55 2.62 2.62
N TYR A 249 10.13 1.41 2.63
CA TYR A 249 11.49 1.13 2.18
C TYR A 249 11.42 0.41 0.84
N GLN A 250 11.56 1.15 -0.25
CA GLN A 250 11.55 0.56 -1.58
C GLN A 250 12.94 0.16 -2.04
N VAL A 251 13.11 -1.15 -2.14
CA VAL A 251 14.23 -1.83 -2.81
C VAL A 251 13.77 -2.55 -4.08
N ASP A 252 12.46 -2.64 -4.33
CA ASP A 252 11.88 -3.11 -5.58
C ASP A 252 10.52 -2.42 -5.87
N ALA A 253 10.08 -2.51 -7.12
CA ALA A 253 8.86 -1.86 -7.62
C ALA A 253 7.55 -2.49 -7.11
N THR A 254 7.61 -3.49 -6.22
CA THR A 254 6.43 -4.25 -5.80
C THR A 254 5.83 -3.76 -4.48
N ALA A 255 6.54 -2.92 -3.74
CA ALA A 255 6.08 -2.41 -2.45
C ALA A 255 5.04 -1.28 -2.61
N ALA A 256 3.83 -1.49 -2.09
CA ALA A 256 2.74 -0.52 -2.17
C ALA A 256 1.78 -0.63 -0.98
N LEU A 257 1.21 0.50 -0.59
CA LEU A 257 -0.04 0.53 0.18
C LEU A 257 -1.20 0.49 -0.82
N VAL A 258 -2.16 -0.41 -0.62
CA VAL A 258 -3.22 -0.66 -1.60
C VAL A 258 -4.58 -0.58 -0.91
N SER A 259 -5.44 0.30 -1.39
CA SER A 259 -6.82 0.34 -0.95
C SER A 259 -7.56 -0.93 -1.35
N GLY A 260 -8.20 -1.57 -0.38
CA GLY A 260 -9.01 -2.77 -0.55
C GLY A 260 -10.49 -2.52 -0.85
N GLY A 261 -10.89 -1.26 -0.90
CA GLY A 261 -12.27 -0.81 -1.01
C GLY A 261 -12.46 0.55 -0.36
N ASN A 262 -13.72 0.92 -0.10
CA ASN A 262 -14.08 2.23 0.45
C ASN A 262 -13.84 2.26 1.98
N TYR A 263 -12.57 2.22 2.38
CA TYR A 263 -12.14 2.11 3.77
C TYR A 263 -11.18 3.22 4.17
N ASP A 264 -11.63 4.06 5.08
CA ASP A 264 -10.84 5.16 5.61
C ASP A 264 -9.70 4.64 6.50
N GLN A 265 -8.57 5.35 6.46
CA GLN A 265 -7.39 5.08 7.27
C GLN A 265 -6.89 6.36 7.93
N GLU A 266 -6.36 6.22 9.14
CA GLU A 266 -5.68 7.30 9.87
C GLU A 266 -4.31 6.83 10.33
N PHE A 267 -3.28 7.31 9.65
CA PHE A 267 -1.90 6.96 9.90
C PHE A 267 -1.21 8.02 10.77
N GLY A 268 -0.06 7.63 11.32
CA GLY A 268 0.94 8.58 11.80
C GLY A 268 1.64 9.26 10.63
N VAL A 269 2.93 9.54 10.80
CA VAL A 269 3.74 10.18 9.75
C VAL A 269 4.09 9.19 8.63
N LEU A 270 4.28 9.69 7.41
CA LEU A 270 4.74 8.94 6.26
C LEU A 270 6.24 9.16 6.03
N TYR A 271 7.00 8.08 6.06
CA TYR A 271 8.42 8.06 5.71
C TYR A 271 8.62 7.29 4.39
N CYS A 272 9.07 8.01 3.36
CA CYS A 272 9.43 7.44 2.06
C CYS A 272 10.96 7.33 1.93
N SER A 273 11.48 6.12 1.78
CA SER A 273 12.89 5.87 1.55
C SER A 273 13.07 4.81 0.48
N SER A 274 13.88 5.11 -0.51
CA SER A 274 14.13 4.22 -1.64
C SER A 274 15.48 4.53 -2.24
N THR A 275 15.99 3.60 -3.03
CA THR A 275 17.17 3.85 -3.88
C THR A 275 16.85 3.67 -5.36
N VAL A 276 15.62 3.26 -5.69
CA VAL A 276 15.32 2.74 -7.03
C VAL A 276 13.97 3.22 -7.60
N ASN A 277 12.94 3.37 -6.77
CA ASN A 277 11.57 3.70 -7.20
C ASN A 277 10.84 4.63 -6.23
N ASP A 278 9.71 5.20 -6.64
CA ASP A 278 8.83 6.01 -5.80
C ASP A 278 7.94 5.16 -4.90
N ALA A 279 7.77 5.56 -3.63
CA ALA A 279 6.80 4.95 -2.73
C ALA A 279 5.39 4.96 -3.35
N ILE A 280 4.68 3.83 -3.37
CA ILE A 280 3.38 3.72 -4.05
C ILE A 280 2.21 3.65 -3.06
N ILE A 281 1.26 4.57 -3.23
CA ILE A 281 -0.10 4.45 -2.71
C ILE A 281 -1.02 4.16 -3.91
N ASP A 282 -1.67 3.01 -3.91
CA ASP A 282 -2.63 2.61 -4.94
C ASP A 282 -4.04 2.65 -4.35
N MET A 283 -4.82 3.66 -4.76
CA MET A 283 -6.16 3.88 -4.21
C MET A 283 -7.22 3.00 -4.88
N GLN A 284 -6.90 2.26 -5.94
CA GLN A 284 -7.82 1.36 -6.66
C GLN A 284 -9.19 1.98 -7.02
N ASN A 285 -9.24 3.29 -7.31
CA ASN A 285 -10.46 4.07 -7.53
C ASN A 285 -11.47 3.96 -6.36
N SER A 286 -10.95 3.80 -5.14
CA SER A 286 -11.79 3.68 -3.94
C SER A 286 -12.27 5.04 -3.46
N ALA A 287 -13.54 5.13 -3.09
CA ALA A 287 -14.12 6.28 -2.41
C ALA A 287 -13.78 6.19 -0.92
N CYS A 288 -12.57 6.58 -0.55
CA CYS A 288 -12.07 6.56 0.82
C CYS A 288 -11.13 7.72 1.10
N MET A 289 -10.92 7.97 2.38
CA MET A 289 -10.05 9.02 2.90
C MET A 289 -8.89 8.42 3.68
N TRP A 290 -7.68 8.66 3.22
CA TRP A 290 -6.44 8.30 3.90
C TRP A 290 -5.79 9.55 4.47
N THR A 291 -5.74 9.62 5.79
CA THR A 291 -5.18 10.75 6.52
C THR A 291 -3.84 10.35 7.13
N PHE A 292 -2.80 11.15 6.89
CA PHE A 292 -1.51 11.03 7.56
C PHE A 292 -1.33 12.17 8.56
N ALA A 293 -0.54 11.93 9.61
CA ALA A 293 -0.03 13.01 10.45
C ALA A 293 0.97 13.88 9.67
N ASP A 294 1.35 15.03 10.26
CA ASP A 294 2.29 15.95 9.64
C ASP A 294 3.63 15.26 9.35
N SER A 295 3.94 15.14 8.07
CA SER A 295 5.11 14.45 7.55
C SER A 295 6.20 15.43 7.08
N SER A 296 6.01 16.73 7.28
CA SER A 296 6.96 17.77 6.87
C SER A 296 8.26 17.75 7.69
N GLY A 297 8.21 17.26 8.93
CA GLY A 297 9.40 17.03 9.77
C GLY A 297 10.19 15.77 9.43
N ILE A 298 9.71 14.95 8.49
CA ILE A 298 10.28 13.65 8.15
C ILE A 298 10.99 13.73 6.80
N GLY A 299 12.32 13.68 6.80
CA GLY A 299 13.10 13.66 5.58
C GLY A 299 12.78 12.43 4.72
N TRP A 300 12.33 12.65 3.48
CA TRP A 300 12.28 11.58 2.46
C TRP A 300 13.70 11.27 2.01
N GLY A 301 13.95 10.02 1.60
CA GLY A 301 15.27 9.51 1.23
C GLY A 301 15.96 10.25 0.07
N ALA A 302 16.94 9.59 -0.54
CA ALA A 302 17.82 10.16 -1.57
C ALA A 302 17.08 10.99 -2.64
N PRO A 303 17.72 12.01 -3.24
CA PRO A 303 17.12 12.78 -4.34
C PRO A 303 16.57 11.83 -5.42
N GLY A 304 15.32 12.04 -5.85
CA GLY A 304 14.63 11.19 -6.82
C GLY A 304 13.71 10.12 -6.23
N VAL A 305 13.59 10.00 -4.90
CA VAL A 305 12.56 9.14 -4.28
C VAL A 305 11.26 9.91 -4.12
N GLY A 306 10.25 9.61 -4.92
CA GLY A 306 8.95 10.24 -4.83
C GLY A 306 7.93 9.48 -4.00
N LEU A 307 6.73 10.04 -4.00
CA LEU A 307 5.49 9.36 -3.65
C LEU A 307 4.61 9.33 -4.89
N ALA A 308 4.23 8.16 -5.36
CA ALA A 308 3.26 7.98 -6.43
C ALA A 308 1.92 7.57 -5.83
N VAL A 309 0.92 8.46 -5.92
CA VAL A 309 -0.47 8.16 -5.60
C VAL A 309 -1.19 7.82 -6.91
N THR A 310 -1.71 6.61 -7.01
CA THR A 310 -2.22 6.05 -8.28
C THR A 310 -3.66 5.56 -8.14
N ASN A 311 -4.36 5.48 -9.26
CA ASN A 311 -5.76 5.08 -9.35
C ASN A 311 -6.65 5.89 -8.39
N VAL A 312 -6.44 7.20 -8.37
CA VAL A 312 -7.26 8.15 -7.60
C VAL A 312 -8.50 8.48 -8.42
N ASP A 313 -9.69 8.17 -7.90
CA ASP A 313 -10.96 8.62 -8.49
C ASP A 313 -11.13 10.12 -8.20
N THR A 314 -11.42 10.90 -9.24
CA THR A 314 -11.54 12.36 -9.15
C THR A 314 -12.69 12.83 -8.27
N ASN A 315 -13.64 11.97 -7.91
CA ASN A 315 -14.85 12.40 -7.22
C ASN A 315 -14.84 12.15 -5.71
N ASN A 316 -14.14 11.12 -5.20
CA ASN A 316 -14.27 10.70 -3.80
C ASN A 316 -13.01 10.09 -3.16
N THR A 317 -11.89 9.99 -3.87
CA THR A 317 -10.64 9.51 -3.26
C THR A 317 -9.89 10.69 -2.63
N VAL A 318 -9.60 10.61 -1.34
CA VAL A 318 -8.88 11.67 -0.61
C VAL A 318 -7.61 11.10 0.03
N VAL A 319 -6.47 11.71 -0.29
CA VAL A 319 -5.23 11.54 0.47
C VAL A 319 -4.85 12.90 1.06
N ARG A 320 -4.67 12.98 2.38
CA ARG A 320 -4.37 14.26 3.06
C ARG A 320 -3.39 14.12 4.21
N PHE A 321 -2.74 15.22 4.55
CA PHE A 321 -1.75 15.33 5.61
C PHE A 321 -2.18 16.40 6.61
N LYS A 322 -2.19 16.08 7.91
CA LYS A 322 -2.45 17.07 8.98
C LYS A 322 -1.37 18.15 8.96
N ILE A 323 -1.77 19.40 9.23
CA ILE A 323 -0.89 20.55 9.44
C ILE A 323 -0.87 20.84 10.95
N ASP A 324 -0.06 20.09 11.69
CA ASP A 324 0.00 20.14 13.17
C ASP A 324 1.38 20.63 13.62
N GLY A 325 1.63 21.93 13.42
CA GLY A 325 2.90 22.59 13.71
C GLY A 325 3.91 22.62 12.56
N GLY A 326 3.65 21.93 11.45
CA GLY A 326 4.42 22.00 10.20
C GLY A 326 3.55 22.37 9.00
N THR A 327 3.80 21.77 7.84
CA THR A 327 3.09 22.06 6.57
C THR A 327 2.36 20.84 6.02
N GLY A 328 2.28 19.73 6.76
CA GLY A 328 1.82 18.44 6.27
C GLY A 328 2.87 17.75 5.39
N LEU A 329 3.29 18.41 4.31
CA LEU A 329 4.45 18.07 3.47
C LEU A 329 5.24 19.35 3.15
N THR A 330 6.56 19.26 3.02
CA THR A 330 7.43 20.34 2.54
C THR A 330 7.27 20.53 1.02
N ALA A 331 7.62 21.71 0.49
CA ALA A 331 7.60 21.97 -0.95
C ALA A 331 8.40 20.91 -1.74
N THR A 332 9.58 20.53 -1.27
CA THR A 332 10.38 19.46 -1.89
C THR A 332 9.68 18.10 -1.90
N GLN A 333 8.88 17.77 -0.88
CA GLN A 333 8.10 16.53 -0.87
C GLN A 333 6.91 16.61 -1.85
N ILE A 334 6.27 17.78 -1.95
CA ILE A 334 5.19 18.04 -2.92
C ILE A 334 5.72 17.87 -4.35
N ASP A 335 6.84 18.52 -4.70
CA ASP A 335 7.48 18.42 -6.01
C ASP A 335 7.88 16.99 -6.41
N ARG A 336 8.08 16.12 -5.42
CA ARG A 336 8.44 14.71 -5.59
C ARG A 336 7.23 13.79 -5.60
N THR A 337 6.02 14.32 -5.49
CA THR A 337 4.80 13.51 -5.47
C THR A 337 4.12 13.54 -6.83
N THR A 338 3.62 12.40 -7.29
CA THR A 338 2.78 12.30 -8.49
C THR A 338 1.39 11.77 -8.12
N VAL A 339 0.36 12.26 -8.81
CA VAL A 339 -1.02 11.75 -8.72
C VAL A 339 -1.45 11.28 -10.10
N ASN A 340 -1.79 10.00 -10.23
CA ASN A 340 -2.12 9.36 -11.51
C ASN A 340 -1.06 9.64 -12.61
N GLY A 341 0.22 9.70 -12.22
CA GLY A 341 1.34 9.96 -13.12
C GLY A 341 1.60 11.43 -13.44
N VAL A 342 0.78 12.36 -12.94
CA VAL A 342 0.99 13.81 -13.08
C VAL A 342 1.72 14.34 -11.85
N ALA A 343 2.83 15.05 -12.06
CA ALA A 343 3.54 15.69 -10.95
C ALA A 343 2.63 16.69 -10.22
N LEU A 344 2.63 16.63 -8.89
CA LEU A 344 2.06 17.70 -8.09
C LEU A 344 2.91 18.95 -8.27
N SER A 345 2.22 20.06 -8.45
CA SER A 345 2.78 21.40 -8.25
C SER A 345 2.09 22.01 -7.03
N ASP A 346 2.56 23.17 -6.59
CA ASP A 346 1.88 23.94 -5.53
C ASP A 346 0.37 24.13 -5.81
N TRP A 347 -0.01 24.23 -7.08
CA TRP A 347 -1.40 24.35 -7.56
C TRP A 347 -2.22 23.06 -7.48
N GLY A 348 -1.57 21.90 -7.36
CA GLY A 348 -2.22 20.59 -7.21
C GLY A 348 -2.49 20.21 -5.75
N THR A 349 -2.19 21.11 -4.81
CA THR A 349 -2.52 20.93 -3.41
C THR A 349 -3.51 21.98 -2.95
N THR A 350 -4.37 21.62 -2.01
CA THR A 350 -5.29 22.57 -1.38
C THR A 350 -5.11 22.48 0.13
N ILE A 351 -5.10 23.62 0.80
CA ILE A 351 -5.07 23.67 2.27
C ILE A 351 -6.44 24.09 2.75
N GLU A 352 -7.09 23.21 3.53
CA GLU A 352 -8.41 23.46 4.10
C GLU A 352 -8.53 22.71 5.44
N ASP A 353 -9.25 23.27 6.40
CA ASP A 353 -9.56 22.62 7.70
C ASP A 353 -8.34 22.06 8.47
N GLY A 354 -7.16 22.65 8.29
CA GLY A 354 -5.92 22.18 8.92
C GLY A 354 -5.28 20.96 8.25
N TYR A 355 -5.63 20.68 7.00
CA TYR A 355 -5.06 19.61 6.20
C TYR A 355 -4.51 20.12 4.86
N LEU A 356 -3.41 19.51 4.42
CA LEU A 356 -2.93 19.56 3.06
C LEU A 356 -3.54 18.40 2.28
N TYR A 357 -4.37 18.71 1.28
CA TYR A 357 -5.00 17.73 0.40
C TYR A 357 -4.14 17.47 -0.82
N ILE A 358 -3.96 16.19 -1.14
CA ILE A 358 -3.41 15.73 -2.42
C ILE A 358 -4.58 15.35 -3.29
N THR A 359 -4.94 16.22 -4.22
CA THR A 359 -5.95 15.94 -5.23
C THR A 359 -5.28 15.66 -6.57
N PRO A 360 -5.91 14.84 -7.44
CA PRO A 360 -5.55 14.89 -8.85
C PRO A 360 -5.68 16.34 -9.27
N ALA A 361 -4.76 16.84 -10.10
CA ALA A 361 -5.02 18.06 -10.83
C ALA A 361 -6.28 17.81 -11.67
N THR A 362 -7.46 18.10 -11.12
CA THR A 362 -8.64 18.36 -11.93
C THR A 362 -8.17 19.43 -12.86
N SER A 363 -8.17 19.17 -14.17
CA SER A 363 -7.84 20.15 -15.20
C SER A 363 -8.30 21.50 -14.67
N VAL A 364 -7.35 22.37 -14.31
CA VAL A 364 -7.68 23.70 -13.78
C VAL A 364 -8.74 24.20 -14.74
N PRO A 365 -9.98 24.50 -14.29
CA PRO A 365 -10.92 25.17 -15.18
C PRO A 365 -10.12 26.37 -15.65
N ALA A 366 -9.76 26.38 -16.95
CA ALA A 366 -8.90 27.43 -17.48
C ALA A 366 -9.54 28.73 -16.97
N PRO A 367 -8.78 29.59 -16.25
CA PRO A 367 -9.38 30.68 -15.48
C PRO A 367 -10.41 31.36 -16.37
N ASP A 368 -11.67 31.39 -15.90
CA ASP A 368 -12.84 31.71 -16.72
C ASP A 368 -12.45 32.82 -17.68
N ILE A 369 -12.45 32.51 -18.98
CA ILE A 369 -12.10 33.50 -19.98
C ILE A 369 -13.23 34.51 -19.96
N VAL A 370 -12.98 35.63 -19.29
CA VAL A 370 -13.93 36.72 -19.24
C VAL A 370 -14.07 37.23 -20.68
N GLN A 371 -15.31 37.37 -21.14
CA GLN A 371 -15.59 37.69 -22.54
C GLN A 371 -14.94 39.04 -22.91
N PRO A 372 -14.07 39.08 -23.93
CA PRO A 372 -13.42 40.33 -24.36
C PRO A 372 -14.42 41.22 -25.10
N ALA A 373 -14.14 42.52 -25.16
CA ALA A 373 -15.00 43.49 -25.83
C ALA A 373 -14.22 44.41 -26.77
N ILE A 374 -14.76 44.69 -27.96
CA ILE A 374 -14.26 45.79 -28.80
C ILE A 374 -14.81 47.09 -28.23
N VAL A 375 -13.94 47.90 -27.64
CA VAL A 375 -14.28 49.18 -26.98
C VAL A 375 -14.52 50.26 -28.01
N SER A 376 -13.69 50.32 -29.04
CA SER A 376 -13.83 51.28 -30.13
C SER A 376 -13.12 50.79 -31.40
N SER A 377 -13.50 51.35 -32.53
CA SER A 377 -12.77 51.20 -33.79
C SER A 377 -12.72 52.53 -34.54
N SER A 378 -11.64 52.77 -35.28
CA SER A 378 -11.47 53.96 -36.10
C SER A 378 -10.61 53.69 -37.33
N VAL A 379 -10.85 54.42 -38.42
CA VAL A 379 -10.00 54.33 -39.61
C VAL A 379 -8.74 55.14 -39.37
N VAL A 380 -7.58 54.54 -39.65
CA VAL A 380 -6.26 55.17 -39.47
C VAL A 380 -5.77 55.75 -40.78
N SER A 381 -5.70 54.92 -41.82
CA SER A 381 -5.33 55.34 -43.18
C SER A 381 -5.75 54.29 -44.20
N GLY A 382 -6.19 54.70 -45.38
CA GLY A 382 -6.55 53.78 -46.47
C GLY A 382 -7.46 52.64 -46.02
N ASN A 383 -6.95 51.41 -46.08
CA ASN A 383 -7.60 50.18 -45.68
C ASN A 383 -7.14 49.66 -44.31
N VAL A 384 -6.63 50.52 -43.42
CA VAL A 384 -6.18 50.14 -42.07
C VAL A 384 -7.13 50.72 -41.03
N MET A 385 -7.64 49.84 -40.17
CA MET A 385 -8.53 50.17 -39.05
C MET A 385 -7.83 49.87 -37.73
N LYS A 386 -7.87 50.82 -36.78
CA LYS A 386 -7.50 50.62 -35.37
C LYS A 386 -8.69 50.03 -34.64
N ILE A 387 -8.47 48.97 -33.86
CA ILE A 387 -9.45 48.36 -32.96
C ILE A 387 -8.86 48.41 -31.55
N VAL A 388 -9.62 48.96 -30.60
CA VAL A 388 -9.29 48.95 -29.17
C VAL A 388 -10.10 47.83 -28.51
N VAL A 389 -9.41 46.92 -27.82
CA VAL A 389 -9.97 45.73 -27.22
C VAL A 389 -9.78 45.77 -25.70
N ASP A 390 -10.87 45.58 -24.96
CA ASP A 390 -10.82 45.25 -23.54
C ASP A 390 -10.54 43.74 -23.43
N ALA A 391 -9.33 43.41 -23.00
CA ALA A 391 -8.86 42.06 -22.75
C ALA A 391 -8.73 41.88 -21.22
N PRO A 392 -9.81 41.42 -20.53
CA PRO A 392 -9.88 41.38 -19.06
C PRO A 392 -8.90 40.39 -18.41
N THR A 393 -8.26 39.53 -19.22
CA THR A 393 -7.17 38.64 -18.80
C THR A 393 -5.97 38.83 -19.74
N GLU A 394 -4.91 38.02 -19.59
CA GLU A 394 -3.74 38.08 -20.47
C GLU A 394 -4.11 38.09 -21.97
N ALA A 395 -3.63 39.09 -22.70
CA ALA A 395 -3.98 39.33 -24.11
C ALA A 395 -3.65 38.13 -25.03
N SER A 396 -2.59 37.39 -24.72
CA SER A 396 -2.17 36.18 -25.45
C SER A 396 -3.25 35.09 -25.53
N ARG A 397 -4.29 35.15 -24.69
CA ARG A 397 -5.42 34.20 -24.67
C ARG A 397 -6.54 34.53 -25.67
N TYR A 398 -6.44 35.64 -26.40
CA TYR A 398 -7.50 36.11 -27.29
C TYR A 398 -7.06 36.16 -28.73
N THR A 399 -7.89 35.69 -29.65
CA THR A 399 -7.66 35.75 -31.10
C THR A 399 -8.61 36.72 -31.77
N VAL A 400 -8.14 37.33 -32.87
CA VAL A 400 -8.92 38.27 -33.67
C VAL A 400 -9.48 37.51 -34.85
N GLU A 401 -10.79 37.61 -35.05
CA GLU A 401 -11.46 36.95 -36.17
C GLU A 401 -12.35 37.93 -36.94
N GLU A 402 -12.52 37.65 -38.23
CA GLU A 402 -13.38 38.39 -39.13
C GLU A 402 -14.40 37.49 -39.85
N THR A 403 -15.51 38.09 -40.25
CA THR A 403 -16.48 37.50 -41.19
C THR A 403 -17.13 38.57 -42.04
N ALA A 404 -17.55 38.22 -43.25
CA ALA A 404 -18.41 39.05 -44.08
C ALA A 404 -19.90 38.91 -43.71
N ASN A 405 -20.27 37.92 -42.91
CA ASN A 405 -21.66 37.59 -42.57
C ASN A 405 -21.78 37.13 -41.10
N LEU A 406 -22.51 37.88 -40.28
CA LEU A 406 -22.76 37.55 -38.86
C LEU A 406 -23.44 36.19 -38.65
N THR A 407 -24.14 35.68 -39.67
CA THR A 407 -24.80 34.36 -39.62
C THR A 407 -23.90 33.20 -40.08
N ALA A 408 -22.64 33.48 -40.45
CA ALA A 408 -21.70 32.44 -40.84
C ALA A 408 -21.38 31.52 -39.64
N PRO A 409 -21.35 30.19 -39.85
CA PRO A 409 -21.10 29.23 -38.76
C PRO A 409 -19.65 29.26 -38.26
N SER A 410 -18.74 29.90 -39.00
CA SER A 410 -17.32 30.02 -38.68
C SER A 410 -16.81 31.40 -39.06
N TRP A 411 -15.96 31.96 -38.22
CA TRP A 411 -15.20 33.18 -38.51
C TRP A 411 -13.76 32.78 -38.83
N SER A 412 -13.06 33.60 -39.61
CA SER A 412 -11.66 33.33 -39.98
C SER A 412 -10.74 34.21 -39.18
N SER A 413 -9.59 33.68 -38.74
CA SER A 413 -8.56 34.51 -38.11
C SER A 413 -8.11 35.62 -39.06
N VAL A 414 -7.93 36.83 -38.53
CA VAL A 414 -7.50 37.99 -39.32
C VAL A 414 -6.07 38.39 -38.96
N ALA A 415 -5.30 38.76 -39.98
CA ALA A 415 -3.96 39.30 -39.77
C ALA A 415 -4.06 40.70 -39.15
N HIS A 416 -3.28 40.95 -38.09
CA HIS A 416 -3.22 42.25 -37.43
C HIS A 416 -1.78 42.71 -37.17
N SER A 417 -1.62 44.00 -36.91
CA SER A 417 -0.37 44.66 -36.55
C SER A 417 -0.54 45.38 -35.21
N ASP A 418 0.55 45.58 -34.48
CA ASP A 418 0.64 46.32 -33.23
C ASP A 418 0.77 47.84 -33.40
N ASP A 419 1.21 48.31 -34.59
CA ASP A 419 1.42 49.75 -34.87
C ASP A 419 0.75 50.27 -36.15
N GLY A 420 0.19 49.37 -36.97
CA GLY A 420 -0.49 49.70 -38.22
C GLY A 420 0.43 50.05 -39.39
N VAL A 421 1.75 49.91 -39.21
CA VAL A 421 2.77 50.18 -40.23
C VAL A 421 3.61 48.93 -40.53
N ASN A 422 3.89 48.12 -39.51
CA ASN A 422 4.65 46.88 -39.63
C ASN A 422 3.81 45.73 -40.22
N THR A 423 4.43 44.55 -40.27
CA THR A 423 3.83 43.36 -40.89
C THR A 423 2.55 42.95 -40.16
N PHE A 424 1.48 42.71 -40.92
CA PHE A 424 0.24 42.14 -40.40
C PHE A 424 0.40 40.62 -40.31
N MET A 425 0.20 40.06 -39.12
CA MET A 425 0.40 38.63 -38.83
C MET A 425 -0.88 38.02 -38.26
N VAL A 426 -1.16 36.76 -38.62
CA VAL A 426 -2.26 35.99 -38.01
C VAL A 426 -1.73 35.38 -36.70
N THR A 427 -2.14 35.96 -35.58
CA THR A 427 -1.70 35.61 -34.22
C THR A 427 -2.79 35.98 -33.20
N ASN A 428 -2.51 35.86 -31.90
CA ASN A 428 -3.35 36.33 -30.79
C ASN A 428 -3.06 37.80 -30.41
N LEU A 429 -3.82 38.37 -29.48
CA LEU A 429 -3.60 39.72 -28.96
C LEU A 429 -2.31 39.85 -28.11
N GLY A 430 -1.46 38.82 -28.02
CA GLY A 430 -0.08 39.03 -27.55
C GLY A 430 0.76 39.87 -28.51
N TYR A 431 0.28 40.09 -29.74
CA TYR A 431 0.87 40.96 -30.75
C TYR A 431 0.05 42.27 -30.93
N SER A 432 -0.19 42.96 -29.82
CA SER A 432 -0.86 44.27 -29.74
C SER A 432 0.07 45.31 -29.11
N THR A 433 -0.37 46.57 -29.13
CA THR A 433 0.20 47.64 -28.30
C THR A 433 -0.77 47.99 -27.18
N ALA A 434 -0.30 48.12 -25.95
CA ALA A 434 -1.12 48.57 -24.83
C ALA A 434 -1.60 50.03 -25.00
N ASP A 435 -2.87 50.30 -24.70
CA ASP A 435 -3.51 51.63 -24.66
C ASP A 435 -4.27 51.77 -23.35
N GLY A 436 -3.52 52.12 -22.29
CA GLY A 436 -4.02 52.08 -20.92
C GLY A 436 -4.20 50.64 -20.42
N THR A 437 -5.45 50.27 -20.09
CA THR A 437 -5.83 48.91 -19.70
C THR A 437 -6.34 48.06 -20.86
N ASN A 438 -6.35 48.62 -22.07
CA ASN A 438 -6.85 47.95 -23.28
C ASN A 438 -5.69 47.56 -24.19
N GLU A 439 -5.99 46.68 -25.14
CA GLU A 439 -5.10 46.31 -26.23
C GLU A 439 -5.49 47.04 -27.52
N VAL A 440 -4.49 47.44 -28.30
CA VAL A 440 -4.68 48.05 -29.61
C VAL A 440 -4.09 47.16 -30.68
N ILE A 441 -4.92 46.87 -31.66
CA ILE A 441 -4.53 46.20 -32.88
C ILE A 441 -4.94 47.03 -34.09
N TYR A 442 -4.24 46.80 -35.18
CA TYR A 442 -4.53 47.36 -36.49
C TYR A 442 -4.84 46.21 -37.44
N VAL A 443 -5.96 46.29 -38.15
CA VAL A 443 -6.37 45.27 -39.13
C VAL A 443 -6.47 45.88 -40.52
N GLN A 444 -6.16 45.08 -41.55
CA GLN A 444 -6.37 45.47 -42.94
C GLN A 444 -7.79 45.11 -43.39
N THR A 445 -8.59 46.11 -43.75
CA THR A 445 -9.93 45.93 -44.26
C THR A 445 -9.90 45.72 -45.78
N THR A 446 -10.11 44.49 -46.24
CA THR A 446 -10.09 44.16 -47.68
C THR A 446 -11.46 44.32 -48.34
N ASN A 447 -12.54 44.34 -47.55
CA ASN A 447 -13.92 44.43 -48.01
C ASN A 447 -14.55 45.78 -47.68
N SER A 448 -15.54 46.20 -48.47
CA SER A 448 -16.33 47.40 -48.19
C SER A 448 -17.19 47.28 -46.92
N ALA A 449 -17.40 46.06 -46.42
CA ALA A 449 -18.07 45.76 -45.16
C ALA A 449 -17.54 44.42 -44.58
N GLY A 450 -17.36 44.36 -43.27
CA GLY A 450 -16.94 43.17 -42.53
C GLY A 450 -17.25 43.32 -41.04
N PHE A 451 -17.27 42.20 -40.32
CA PHE A 451 -17.49 42.13 -38.88
C PHE A 451 -16.25 41.56 -38.21
N PHE A 452 -15.91 42.09 -37.04
CA PHE A 452 -14.78 41.63 -36.22
C PHE A 452 -15.29 41.15 -34.86
N ARG A 453 -14.65 40.11 -34.32
CA ARG A 453 -14.84 39.67 -32.95
C ARG A 453 -13.51 39.30 -32.33
N ILE A 454 -13.48 39.32 -31.01
CA ILE A 454 -12.37 38.81 -30.21
C ILE A 454 -12.87 37.54 -29.52
N PHE A 455 -12.15 36.45 -29.69
CA PHE A 455 -12.51 35.13 -29.17
C PHE A 455 -11.46 34.68 -28.16
N GLY A 456 -11.88 34.11 -27.03
CA GLY A 456 -10.97 33.63 -25.98
C GLY A 456 -10.80 32.11 -26.04
N GLU A 457 -9.56 31.63 -25.94
CA GLU A 457 -9.19 30.20 -25.96
C GLU A 457 -9.15 29.52 -24.58
#